data_AF-E6IZH7-F1
#
_entry.id   AF-E6IZH7-F1
#
_cell.length_a   1.000
_cell.length_b   1.000
_cell.length_c   1.000
_cell.angle_alpha   90.00
_cell.angle_beta   90.00
_cell.angle_gamma   90.00
#
_symmetry.space_group_name_H-M   'P 1'
#
loop_
_entity.id
_entity.type
_entity.pdbx_description
1 polymer ?
#
loop_
_entity_poly.entity_id
_entity_poly.type
_entity_poly.pdbx_seq_one_letter_code
_entity_poly.pdbx_strand_id
1 'polypeptide(L)' 'MVRWQVQRGIVCLTKSSRFERMKENIDVFDFELSAENMVKTASMDTQTSLFFNHQEASTIDLFLGFLGRK' A
#
# COMPACT_ATOMS: atom_id res chain seq x y z
N MET A 1 -8.39 -2.91 3.19
CA MET A 1 -6.93 -2.85 2.95
C MET A 1 -6.14 -2.60 4.23
N VAL A 2 -6.42 -1.55 5.02
CA VAL A 2 -5.65 -1.26 6.25
C VAL A 2 -5.68 -2.43 7.24
N ARG A 3 -6.88 -2.97 7.55
CA ARG A 3 -7.02 -4.18 8.38
C ARG A 3 -6.18 -5.36 7.89
N TRP A 4 -6.17 -5.61 6.59
CA TRP A 4 -5.40 -6.71 5.99
C TRP A 4 -3.90 -6.57 6.25
N GLN A 5 -3.34 -5.37 6.17
CA GLN A 5 -1.92 -5.14 6.48
C GLN A 5 -1.63 -5.34 7.96
N VAL A 6 -2.44 -4.73 8.84
CA VAL A 6 -2.25 -4.81 10.30
C VAL A 6 -2.37 -6.25 10.79
N GLN A 7 -3.34 -7.02 10.30
CA GLN A 7 -3.53 -8.42 10.69
C GLN A 7 -2.37 -9.34 10.25
N ARG A 8 -1.58 -8.93 9.25
CA ARG A 8 -0.34 -9.60 8.84
C ARG A 8 0.90 -9.15 9.64
N GLY A 9 0.72 -8.26 10.61
CA GLY A 9 1.84 -7.68 11.38
C GLY A 9 2.62 -6.60 10.62
N ILE A 10 2.08 -6.08 9.51
CA ILE A 10 2.73 -5.04 8.70
C ILE A 10 2.22 -3.67 9.15
N VAL A 11 3.14 -2.79 9.55
CA VAL A 11 2.81 -1.40 9.89
C VAL A 11 2.31 -0.68 8.64
N CYS A 12 1.09 -0.14 8.69
CA CYS A 12 0.44 0.50 7.55
C CYS A 12 0.51 2.03 7.66
N LEU A 13 1.08 2.68 6.65
CA LEU A 13 1.05 4.14 6.50
C LEU A 13 -0.07 4.51 5.52
N THR A 14 -1.05 5.28 5.98
CA THR A 14 -2.13 5.80 5.13
C THR A 14 -2.11 7.33 5.14
N LYS A 15 -2.41 7.93 4.00
CA LYS A 15 -2.52 9.38 3.86
C LYS A 15 -3.96 9.77 3.59
N SER A 16 -4.44 10.78 4.31
CA SER A 16 -5.69 11.47 4.02
C SER A 16 -5.54 12.96 4.31
N SER A 17 -6.27 13.81 3.59
CA SER A 17 -6.49 15.21 3.95
C SER A 17 -7.89 15.45 4.55
N ARG A 18 -8.74 14.41 4.56
CA ARG A 18 -10.10 14.45 5.11
C ARG A 18 -10.13 13.79 6.47
N PHE A 19 -10.65 14.50 7.46
CA PHE A 19 -10.67 14.07 8.85
C PHE A 19 -11.51 12.80 9.08
N GLU A 20 -12.65 12.68 8.39
CA GLU A 20 -13.53 11.52 8.48
C GLU A 20 -12.77 10.26 8.06
N ARG A 21 -12.00 10.34 6.98
CA ARG A 21 -11.15 9.23 6.52
C ARG A 21 -9.99 8.92 7.45
N MET A 22 -9.45 9.90 8.17
CA MET A 22 -8.42 9.62 9.19
C MET A 22 -9.00 8.75 10.31
N LYS A 23 -10.23 9.06 10.74
CA LYS A 23 -10.96 8.24 11.72
C LYS A 23 -11.24 6.85 11.16
N GLU A 24 -11.80 6.74 9.96
CA GLU A 24 -12.08 5.45 9.32
C GLU A 24 -10.80 4.60 9.14
N ASN A 25 -9.68 5.21 8.77
CA ASN A 25 -8.43 4.48 8.54
C ASN A 25 -7.83 3.90 9.83
N ILE A 26 -8.05 4.53 10.99
CA ILE A 26 -7.54 4.04 12.28
C ILE A 26 -8.52 3.10 12.98
N ASP A 27 -9.81 3.20 12.66
CA ASP A 27 -10.88 2.37 13.22
C ASP A 27 -10.97 1.00 12.52
N VAL A 28 -9.90 0.20 12.68
CA VAL A 28 -9.75 -1.12 12.05
C VAL A 28 -9.31 -2.20 13.04
N PHE A 29 -9.37 -1.93 14.33
CA PHE A 29 -8.88 -2.83 15.39
C PHE A 29 -9.99 -3.59 16.12
N ASP A 30 -11.24 -3.21 15.90
CA ASP A 30 -12.46 -3.76 16.49
C ASP A 30 -13.04 -4.95 15.70
N PHE A 31 -12.49 -5.25 14.52
CA PHE A 31 -12.84 -6.43 13.74
C PHE A 31 -11.62 -7.16 13.18
N GLU A 32 -11.85 -8.38 12.69
CA GLU A 32 -10.83 -9.18 12.01
C GLU A 32 -11.35 -9.72 10.67
N LEU A 33 -10.41 -9.99 9.75
CA LEU A 33 -10.72 -10.69 8.52
C LEU A 33 -10.70 -12.19 8.79
N SER A 34 -11.74 -12.89 8.33
CA SER A 34 -11.78 -14.35 8.36
C SER A 34 -10.64 -14.95 7.53
N ALA A 35 -10.26 -16.19 7.83
CA ALA A 35 -9.24 -16.92 7.07
C ALA A 35 -9.57 -16.97 5.56
N GLU A 36 -10.84 -17.17 5.20
CA GLU A 36 -11.30 -17.16 3.81
C GLU A 36 -11.06 -15.79 3.14
N ASN A 37 -11.39 -14.69 3.82
CA ASN A 37 -11.16 -13.34 3.29
C ASN A 37 -9.67 -13.02 3.17
N MET A 38 -8.84 -13.54 4.08
CA MET A 38 -7.39 -13.42 3.99
C MET A 38 -6.85 -14.14 2.74
N VAL A 39 -7.34 -15.34 2.44
CA VAL A 39 -6.95 -16.10 1.23
C VAL A 39 -7.42 -15.39 -0.04
N LYS A 40 -8.69 -14.95 -0.10
CA LYS A 40 -9.24 -14.22 -1.25
C LYS A 40 -8.47 -12.92 -1.55
N THR A 41 -8.05 -12.20 -0.51
CA THR A 41 -7.25 -10.98 -0.69
C THR A 41 -5.86 -11.31 -1.24
N ALA A 42 -5.23 -12.38 -0.73
CA ALA A 42 -3.90 -12.80 -1.19
C ALA A 42 -3.90 -13.25 -2.66
N SER A 43 -4.98 -13.85 -3.16
CA SER A 43 -5.08 -14.28 -4.55
C SER A 43 -5.16 -13.14 -5.58
N MET A 44 -5.27 -11.89 -5.13
CA MET A 44 -5.30 -10.72 -6.01
C MET A 44 -3.90 -10.15 -6.33
N ASP A 45 -2.84 -10.72 -5.76
CA ASP A 45 -1.47 -10.25 -5.98
C ASP A 45 -1.02 -10.49 -7.43
N THR A 46 -0.54 -9.43 -8.09
CA THR A 46 0.02 -9.48 -9.45
C THR A 46 1.54 -9.47 -9.47
N GLN A 47 2.19 -9.40 -8.29
CA GLN A 47 3.64 -9.30 -8.12
C GLN A 47 4.27 -8.13 -8.89
N THR A 48 3.47 -7.11 -9.22
CA THR A 48 3.88 -5.97 -10.04
C THR A 48 3.66 -4.68 -9.28
N SER A 49 4.68 -3.82 -9.23
CA SER A 49 4.58 -2.47 -8.65
C SER A 49 3.55 -1.64 -9.40
N LEU A 50 2.69 -0.90 -8.68
CA LEU A 50 1.71 0.02 -9.27
C LEU A 50 2.34 1.32 -9.82
N PHE A 51 3.63 1.54 -9.58
CA PHE A 51 4.33 2.76 -9.99
C PHE A 51 5.42 2.43 -11.02
N PHE A 52 6.59 2.01 -10.56
CA PHE A 52 7.73 1.67 -11.41
C PHE A 52 8.51 0.51 -10.80
N ASN A 53 9.34 -0.14 -11.63
CA ASN A 53 10.24 -1.20 -11.23
C ASN A 53 11.61 -0.61 -10.84
N HIS A 54 11.97 -0.73 -9.57
CA HIS A 54 13.26 -0.21 -9.06
C HIS A 54 14.48 -0.90 -9.67
N GLN A 55 14.29 -2.05 -10.33
CA GLN A 55 15.36 -2.82 -10.96
C GLN A 55 15.63 -2.43 -12.41
N GLU A 56 14.78 -1.59 -13.02
CA GLU A 56 14.97 -1.08 -14.38
C GLU A 56 15.80 0.20 -14.40
N ALA A 57 16.76 0.30 -15.33
CA ALA A 57 17.62 1.48 -15.44
C ALA A 57 16.83 2.77 -15.72
N SER A 58 15.73 2.67 -16.48
CA SER A 58 14.85 3.80 -16.79
C SER A 58 14.20 4.45 -15.57
N THR A 59 14.07 3.72 -14.45
CA THR A 59 13.58 4.29 -13.17
C THR A 59 14.58 5.27 -12.57
N ILE A 60 15.88 5.07 -12.81
CA ILE A 60 16.92 6.02 -12.38
C ILE A 60 16.76 7.33 -13.15
N ASP A 61 16.59 7.25 -14.46
CA ASP A 61 16.37 8.43 -15.31
C ASP A 61 15.12 9.22 -14.89
N LEU A 62 14.03 8.51 -14.52
CA LEU A 62 12.83 9.13 -13.97
C LEU A 62 13.14 9.97 -12.72
N PHE A 63 13.91 9.42 -11.77
CA PHE A 63 14.27 10.14 -10.54
C PHE A 63 15.21 11.33 -10.78
N LEU A 64 16.16 11.20 -11.71
CA LEU A 64 17.03 12.32 -12.09
C LEU A 64 16.23 13.49 -12.65
N GLY A 65 15.16 13.19 -13.40
CA GLY A 65 14.18 14.17 -13.87
C GLY A 65 13.55 15.01 -12.75
N PHE A 66 13.31 14.44 -11.56
CA PHE A 66 12.75 15.18 -10.41
C PHE A 66 13.74 16.17 -9.80
N LEU A 67 15.04 15.95 -9.98
CA LEU A 67 16.09 16.85 -9.52
C LEU A 67 16.40 17.96 -10.54
N GLY A 68 15.69 17.99 -11.68
CA GLY A 68 15.99 18.90 -12.78
C GLY A 68 17.32 18.63 -13.47
N ARG A 69 17.91 17.44 -13.25
CA ARG A 69 19.14 17.01 -13.91
C ARG A 69 18.74 16.19 -15.14
N LYS A 70 18.97 16.76 -16.32
CA LYS A 70 18.94 16.04 -17.59
C LYS A 70 20.29 15.36 -17.83
#